data_AF-A0A8J7G2X2-F1
#
_entry.id   AF-A0A8J7G2X2-F1
#
_cell.length_a   1.000
_cell.length_b   1.000
_cell.length_c   1.000
_cell.angle_alpha   90.00
_cell.angle_beta   90.00
_cell.angle_gamma   90.00
#
_symmetry.space_group_name_H-M   'P 1'
#
loop_
_entity.id
_entity.type
_entity.pdbx_description
1 polymer ?
#
loop_
_entity_poly.entity_id
_entity_poly.type
_entity_poly.pdbx_seq_one_letter_code
_entity_poly.pdbx_strand_id
1 'polypeptide(L)' 'MLIRAILEWDDEAQAYSATCPELNFVSSFGENREAAIANLKDTIYLMLEPIPDVLLEIPGSTQI' A
#
# COMPACT_ATOMS: atom_id res chain seq x y z
N MET A 1 -2.25 -14.53 -2.21
CA MET A 1 -2.98 -13.66 -3.16
C MET A 1 -2.05 -13.33 -4.33
N LEU A 2 -2.56 -13.31 -5.56
CA LEU A 2 -1.79 -12.90 -6.74
C LEU A 2 -2.24 -11.48 -7.13
N ILE A 3 -1.29 -10.56 -7.20
CA ILE A 3 -1.50 -9.15 -7.56
C ILE A 3 -0.57 -8.80 -8.71
N ARG A 4 -1.08 -8.04 -9.67
CA ARG A 4 -0.31 -7.49 -10.78
C ARG A 4 0.17 -6.10 -10.40
N ALA A 5 1.43 -5.83 -10.70
CA ALA A 5 2.03 -4.52 -10.53
C ALA A 5 2.56 -4.03 -11.87
N ILE A 6 2.38 -2.75 -12.13
CA ILE A 6 3.07 -2.00 -13.17
C ILE A 6 4.33 -1.45 -12.54
N LEU A 7 5.49 -1.70 -13.16
CA LEU A 7 6.79 -1.23 -12.69
C LEU A 7 7.41 -0.34 -13.76
N GLU A 8 7.69 0.90 -13.41
CA GLU A 8 8.16 1.93 -14.33
C GLU A 8 9.39 2.64 -13.74
N TRP A 9 10.32 3.04 -14.59
CA TRP A 9 11.40 3.95 -14.19
C TRP A 9 10.92 5.38 -14.37
N ASP A 10 11.01 6.17 -13.31
CA ASP A 10 10.74 7.60 -13.32
C ASP A 10 12.08 8.34 -13.42
N ASP A 11 12.30 9.01 -14.56
CA ASP A 11 13.54 9.74 -14.83
C ASP A 11 13.63 11.06 -14.05
N GLU A 12 12.49 11.65 -13.65
CA GLU A 12 12.48 12.87 -12.84
C GLU A 12 12.82 12.55 -11.38
N ALA A 13 12.22 11.49 -10.85
CA ALA A 13 12.47 11.03 -9.48
C ALA A 13 13.77 10.21 -9.33
N GLN A 14 14.37 9.77 -10.44
CA GLN A 14 15.50 8.84 -10.47
C GLN A 14 15.23 7.58 -9.63
N ALA A 15 14.02 7.02 -9.77
CA ALA A 15 13.55 5.89 -8.97
C ALA A 15 12.61 4.99 -9.76
N TYR A 16 12.43 3.76 -9.30
CA TYR A 16 11.37 2.89 -9.78
C TYR A 16 10.06 3.17 -9.06
N SER A 17 8.97 3.33 -9.82
CA SER A 17 7.60 3.37 -9.35
C SER A 17 6.95 2.00 -9.54
N ALA A 18 6.31 1.49 -8.49
CA ALA A 18 5.54 0.25 -8.54
C ALA A 18 4.08 0.56 -8.17
N THR A 19 3.15 0.25 -9.07
CA THR A 19 1.73 0.59 -8.91
C THR A 19 0.84 -0.63 -9.12
N CYS A 20 -0.16 -0.81 -8.27
CA CYS A 20 -1.15 -1.88 -8.31
C CYS A 20 -2.54 -1.35 -8.74
N PRO A 21 -2.93 -1.48 -10.02
CA PRO A 21 -4.19 -0.91 -10.52
C PRO A 21 -5.44 -1.45 -9.83
N GLU A 22 -5.48 -2.76 -9.54
CA GLU A 22 -6.64 -3.40 -8.90
C GLU A 22 -6.87 -3.01 -7.43
N LEU A 23 -5.90 -2.40 -6.77
CA LEU A 23 -6.01 -1.95 -5.37
C LEU A 23 -6.06 -0.43 -5.30
N ASN A 24 -7.01 0.18 -6.02
CA ASN A 24 -7.18 1.64 -6.09
C ASN A 24 -5.89 2.38 -6.46
N PHE A 25 -5.09 1.81 -7.36
CA PHE A 25 -3.79 2.37 -7.75
C PHE A 25 -2.84 2.61 -6.58
N VAL A 26 -2.89 1.78 -5.53
CA VAL A 26 -1.86 1.77 -4.49
C VAL A 26 -0.49 1.70 -5.15
N SER A 27 0.38 2.61 -4.74
CA SER A 27 1.70 2.76 -5.32
C SER A 27 2.77 2.89 -4.24
N SER A 28 3.99 2.57 -4.65
CA SER A 28 5.21 2.75 -3.88
C SER A 28 6.34 3.12 -4.84
N PHE A 29 7.51 3.46 -4.28
CA PHE A 29 8.71 3.72 -5.05
C PHE A 29 9.94 3.06 -4.40
N GLY A 30 11.03 2.96 -5.15
CA GLY A 30 12.33 2.50 -4.63
C GLY A 30 13.49 2.78 -5.58
N GLU A 31 14.71 2.85 -5.06
CA GLU A 31 15.92 3.16 -5.84
C GLU A 31 16.24 2.10 -6.91
N ASN A 32 15.77 0.88 -6.70
CA ASN A 32 15.86 -0.23 -7.64
C ASN A 32 14.53 -0.99 -7.72
N ARG A 33 14.43 -1.89 -8.70
CA ARG A 33 13.22 -2.65 -8.99
C ARG A 33 12.75 -3.45 -7.78
N GLU A 34 13.69 -4.11 -7.12
CA GLU A 34 13.45 -4.99 -5.97
C GLU A 34 12.90 -4.21 -4.78
N ALA A 35 13.49 -3.03 -4.50
CA ALA A 35 13.05 -2.14 -3.43
C ALA A 35 11.64 -1.60 -3.69
N ALA A 36 11.34 -1.15 -4.92
CA ALA A 36 9.99 -0.67 -5.25
C ALA A 36 8.94 -1.78 -5.07
N ILE A 37 9.25 -3.01 -5.51
CA ILE A 37 8.36 -4.17 -5.33
C ILE A 37 8.21 -4.54 -3.85
N ALA A 38 9.30 -4.53 -3.07
CA ALA A 38 9.25 -4.82 -1.64
C ALA A 38 8.36 -3.80 -0.91
N ASN A 39 8.58 -2.52 -1.17
CA ASN A 39 7.78 -1.44 -0.61
C ASN A 39 6.31 -1.55 -1.03
N LEU A 40 6.02 -1.95 -2.27
CA LEU A 40 4.63 -2.14 -2.72
C LEU A 40 3.94 -3.26 -1.94
N LYS A 41 4.66 -4.36 -1.70
CA LYS A 41 4.14 -5.48 -0.90
C LYS A 41 3.82 -5.05 0.52
N ASP A 42 4.71 -4.32 1.16
CA ASP A 42 4.51 -3.85 2.54
C ASP A 42 3.31 -2.91 2.64
N THR A 43 3.15 -1.97 1.70
CA THR A 43 1.96 -1.10 1.62
C THR A 43 0.67 -1.90 1.44
N ILE A 44 0.68 -2.92 0.58
CA ILE A 44 -0.49 -3.79 0.37
C ILE A 44 -0.81 -4.58 1.65
N TYR A 45 0.20 -5.11 2.35
CA TYR A 45 -0.02 -5.79 3.62
C TYR A 45 -0.66 -4.85 4.63
N LEU A 46 -0.08 -3.67 4.81
CA LEU A 46 -0.60 -2.66 5.74
C LEU A 46 -2.04 -2.25 5.41
N MET A 47 -2.39 -2.13 4.12
CA MET A 47 -3.74 -1.81 3.69
C MET A 47 -4.75 -2.91 4.03
N LEU A 48 -4.31 -4.17 4.02
CA LEU A 48 -5.15 -5.34 4.30
C LEU A 48 -5.12 -5.75 5.78
N GLU A 49 -4.30 -5.09 6.61
CA GLU A 49 -4.29 -5.32 8.03
C GLU A 49 -5.65 -4.97 8.65
N PRO A 50 -6.16 -5.81 9.57
CA PRO A 50 -7.39 -5.50 10.26
C PRO A 50 -7.21 -4.22 11.08
N ILE A 51 -8.26 -3.39 11.09
CA ILE A 51 -8.28 -2.19 11.94
C ILE A 51 -8.19 -2.67 13.40
N PRO A 52 -7.26 -2.14 14.22
CA PRO A 52 -7.17 -2.48 15.63
C PRO A 52 -8.49 -2.24 16.36
N ASP A 53 -8.88 -3.16 17.26
CA ASP A 53 -10.15 -3.09 17.99
C ASP A 53 -10.35 -1.76 18.73
N VAL A 54 -9.27 -1.17 19.25
CA VAL A 54 -9.29 0.14 19.93
C VAL A 54 -9.76 1.29 19.03
N LEU A 55 -9.60 1.18 17.72
CA LEU A 55 -10.07 2.17 16.75
C LEU A 55 -11.50 1.89 16.27
N LEU A 56 -12.03 0.70 16.54
CA LEU A 56 -13.42 0.33 16.25
C LEU A 56 -14.37 0.78 17.37
N GLU A 57 -13.84 1.10 18.56
CA GLU A 57 -14.60 1.74 19.63
C GLU A 57 -14.94 3.19 19.24
N ILE A 58 -16.13 3.39 18.68
CA ILE A 58 -16.65 4.73 18.41
C ILE A 58 -16.86 5.43 19.77
N PRO A 59 -16.20 6.56 20.06
CA PRO A 59 -16.46 7.30 21.28
C PRO A 59 -17.89 7.85 21.22
N GLY A 60 -18.83 7.22 21.94
CA GLY A 60 -20.22 7.70 22.04
C GLY A 60 -21.32 6.66 21.82
N SER A 61 -21.01 5.39 21.54
CA SER A 61 -22.03 4.34 21.41
C SER A 61 -22.45 3.70 22.75
N THR A 62 -22.31 4.41 23.87
CA THR A 62 -22.98 4.03 25.12
C THR A 62 -24.46 4.36 24.96
N GLN A 63 -25.25 3.37 24.58
CA GLN A 63 -26.71 3.49 24.55
C GLN A 63 -27.23 3.77 25.96
N ILE A 64 -28.14 4.74 26.02
CA ILE A 64 -28.94 5.16 27.18
C ILE A 64 -29.89 4.04 27.59
#